data_AF-A0A2E5TQK3-F1
#
_entry.id   AF-A0A2E5TQK3-F1
#
_cell.length_a   1.000
_cell.length_b   1.000
_cell.length_c   1.000
_cell.angle_alpha   90.00
_cell.angle_beta   90.00
_cell.angle_gamma   90.00
#
_symmetry.space_group_name_H-M   'P 1'
#
loop_
_entity.id
_entity.type
_entity.pdbx_description
1 polymer ?
#
loop_
_entity_poly.entity_id
_entity_poly.type
_entity_poly.pdbx_seq_one_letter_code
_entity_poly.pdbx_strand_id
1 'polypeptide(L)'
;MNLYKIGDICDLLNITPRTIRYYDQLGLLPNIKRSDGYTRLFDQNDIDTIKSIRHLQKSKALPLNLIKETLFSNNLNQQNVLLLTDSFSQKNLPLSSQLTIIPLDETLNTSQQSKQINDFIQNIKIDPTLIICFFHESLAKSYAAISKNLPKNTYFLYPLKHYGMTNYMITDYIANHIHTFSNLTELHLVINRFITLGFSLCLLDCLDTYITIKDTIQHPHNFVKPITKFFPLLLSNNETELVMDFKADFSKSIEEIVLTIDMLLQKQKRYIQEACIFYSHSNVLANAIKNKLSSICPNVTCSIQKINDWSYPKNQVNFISII
;
A
#
# COMPACT_ATOMS: atom_id res chain seq x y z
N MET A 1 -3.22 -16.38 -11.53
CA MET A 1 -1.75 -16.48 -11.46
C MET A 1 -1.42 -17.81 -10.78
N ASN A 2 -0.64 -18.70 -11.40
CA ASN A 2 -0.34 -20.01 -10.80
C ASN A 2 0.74 -19.87 -9.73
N LEU A 3 0.54 -20.57 -8.61
CA LEU A 3 1.47 -20.64 -7.49
C LEU A 3 1.97 -22.07 -7.35
N TYR A 4 3.28 -22.21 -7.14
CA TYR A 4 4.00 -23.47 -7.09
C TYR A 4 4.57 -23.68 -5.68
N LYS A 5 4.52 -24.91 -5.17
CA LYS A 5 5.29 -25.31 -3.99
C LYS A 5 6.74 -25.54 -4.39
N ILE A 6 7.62 -25.61 -3.39
CA ILE A 6 9.06 -25.84 -3.64
C ILE A 6 9.31 -27.12 -4.45
N GLY A 7 8.52 -28.18 -4.23
CA GLY A 7 8.62 -29.43 -4.99
C GLY A 7 8.32 -29.24 -6.48
N ASP A 8 7.21 -28.58 -6.80
CA ASP A 8 6.79 -28.34 -8.19
C ASP A 8 7.87 -27.61 -9.01
N ILE A 9 8.58 -26.68 -8.38
CA ILE A 9 9.65 -25.89 -9.03
C ILE A 9 10.93 -26.71 -9.13
N CYS A 10 11.22 -27.53 -8.12
CA CYS A 10 12.32 -28.47 -8.17
C CYS A 10 12.19 -29.40 -9.38
N ASP A 11 10.98 -29.89 -9.64
CA ASP A 11 10.67 -30.74 -10.78
C ASP A 11 10.74 -29.95 -12.09
N LEU A 12 10.13 -28.76 -12.15
CA LEU A 12 10.10 -27.89 -13.33
C LEU A 12 11.50 -27.46 -13.79
N LEU A 13 12.37 -27.08 -12.85
CA LEU A 13 13.67 -26.48 -13.13
C LEU A 13 14.84 -27.44 -12.94
N ASN A 14 14.56 -28.68 -12.52
CA ASN A 14 15.53 -29.71 -12.18
C ASN A 14 16.61 -29.18 -11.20
N ILE A 15 16.14 -28.70 -10.05
CA ILE A 15 16.98 -28.16 -8.96
C ILE A 15 16.53 -28.71 -7.62
N THR A 16 17.44 -28.72 -6.63
CA THR A 16 17.10 -29.25 -5.31
C THR A 16 16.35 -28.21 -4.45
N PRO A 17 15.52 -28.65 -3.49
CA PRO A 17 14.90 -27.75 -2.52
C PRO A 17 15.94 -26.96 -1.72
N ARG A 18 17.11 -27.56 -1.47
CA ARG A 18 18.25 -26.91 -0.83
C ARG A 18 18.74 -25.71 -1.63
N THR A 19 18.83 -25.82 -2.96
CA THR A 19 19.24 -24.73 -3.85
C THR A 19 18.25 -23.56 -3.78
N ILE A 20 16.95 -23.84 -3.85
CA ILE A 20 15.91 -22.80 -3.77
C ILE A 20 15.96 -22.09 -2.41
N ARG A 21 16.05 -22.85 -1.31
CA ARG A 21 16.18 -22.29 0.05
C ARG A 21 17.47 -21.47 0.21
N TYR A 22 18.54 -21.89 -0.43
CA TYR A 22 19.80 -21.15 -0.40
C TYR A 22 19.70 -19.82 -1.14
N TYR A 23 19.05 -19.79 -2.31
CA TYR A 23 18.74 -18.54 -3.01
C TYR A 23 17.83 -17.63 -2.17
N ASP A 24 16.83 -18.21 -1.50
CA ASP A 24 15.96 -17.50 -0.57
C ASP A 24 16.74 -16.80 0.55
N GLN A 25 17.60 -17.54 1.25
CA GLN A 25 18.42 -17.04 2.35
C GLN A 25 19.35 -15.90 1.93
N LEU A 26 19.81 -15.91 0.67
CA LEU A 26 20.64 -14.85 0.11
C LEU A 26 19.83 -13.64 -0.39
N GLY A 27 18.50 -13.68 -0.31
CA GLY A 27 17.60 -12.64 -0.81
C GLY A 27 17.52 -12.58 -2.33
N LEU A 28 17.85 -13.68 -3.03
CA LEU A 28 17.75 -13.76 -4.49
C LEU A 28 16.33 -14.04 -4.98
N LEU A 29 15.39 -14.35 -4.08
CA LEU A 29 13.98 -14.58 -4.36
C LEU A 29 13.12 -13.70 -3.43
N PRO A 30 13.09 -12.37 -3.63
CA PRO A 30 12.46 -11.42 -2.71
C PRO A 30 10.92 -11.51 -2.66
N ASN A 31 10.30 -12.15 -3.66
CA ASN A 31 8.86 -12.42 -3.65
C ASN A 31 8.54 -13.58 -2.69
N ILE A 32 8.31 -13.24 -1.43
CA ILE A 32 7.94 -14.23 -0.43
C ILE A 32 6.43 -14.42 -0.46
N LYS A 33 6.01 -15.60 -0.92
CA LYS A 33 4.64 -16.09 -0.83
C LYS A 33 4.66 -17.38 -0.01
N ARG A 34 3.56 -17.73 0.64
CA ARG A 34 3.29 -18.82 1.58
C ARG A 34 1.86 -19.33 1.35
N SER A 35 1.60 -20.54 1.77
CA SER A 35 0.27 -21.15 1.87
C SER A 35 -0.29 -20.95 3.27
N ASP A 36 -1.54 -21.35 3.47
CA ASP A 36 -2.23 -21.20 4.76
C ASP A 36 -1.56 -22.03 5.88
N GLY A 37 -0.84 -23.09 5.52
CA GLY A 37 0.06 -23.84 6.40
C GLY A 37 1.49 -23.26 6.48
N TYR A 38 1.66 -21.96 6.25
CA TYR A 38 2.94 -21.24 6.27
C TYR A 38 4.04 -21.75 5.32
N THR A 39 3.72 -22.63 4.36
CA THR A 39 4.69 -23.21 3.43
C THR A 39 4.95 -22.27 2.25
N ARG A 40 6.22 -21.97 1.94
CA ARG A 40 6.61 -21.06 0.85
C ARG A 40 6.01 -21.49 -0.50
N LEU A 41 5.43 -20.51 -1.20
CA LEU A 41 4.92 -20.61 -2.56
C LEU A 41 5.72 -19.67 -3.46
N PHE A 42 5.74 -19.98 -4.75
CA PHE A 42 6.49 -19.24 -5.75
C PHE A 42 5.62 -19.02 -6.98
N ASP A 43 5.77 -17.88 -7.64
CA ASP A 43 5.03 -17.56 -8.85
C ASP A 43 5.89 -17.67 -10.12
N GLN A 44 5.34 -17.21 -11.24
CA GLN A 44 6.08 -17.19 -12.50
C GLN A 44 7.32 -16.28 -12.46
N ASN A 45 7.26 -15.16 -11.73
CA ASN A 45 8.40 -14.25 -11.59
C ASN A 45 9.54 -14.90 -10.79
N ASP A 46 9.21 -15.64 -9.74
CA ASP A 46 10.19 -16.43 -8.98
C ASP A 46 10.86 -17.48 -9.88
N ILE A 47 10.07 -18.19 -10.70
CA ILE A 47 10.59 -19.17 -11.66
C ILE A 47 11.57 -18.50 -12.64
N ASP A 48 11.20 -17.36 -13.21
CA ASP A 48 12.03 -16.67 -14.20
C ASP A 48 13.28 -16.06 -13.56
N THR A 49 13.20 -15.66 -12.29
CA THR A 49 14.35 -15.24 -11.48
C THR A 49 15.31 -16.42 -11.27
N ILE A 50 14.80 -17.59 -10.87
CA ILE A 50 15.61 -18.81 -10.69
C ILE A 50 16.28 -19.22 -12.01
N LYS A 51 15.56 -19.18 -13.14
CA LYS A 51 16.14 -19.44 -14.47
C LYS A 51 17.29 -18.49 -14.78
N SER A 52 17.12 -17.21 -14.47
CA SER A 52 18.14 -16.17 -14.70
C SER A 52 19.38 -16.40 -13.84
N ILE A 53 19.21 -16.72 -12.56
CA ILE A 53 20.31 -17.11 -11.65
C ILE A 53 21.07 -18.30 -12.24
N ARG A 54 20.36 -19.36 -12.65
CA ARG A 54 20.96 -20.59 -13.20
C ARG A 54 21.70 -20.32 -14.50
N HIS A 55 21.13 -19.50 -15.37
CA HIS A 55 21.76 -19.10 -16.62
C HIS A 55 23.09 -18.37 -16.35
N LEU A 56 23.11 -17.41 -15.41
CA LEU A 56 24.33 -16.68 -15.07
C LEU A 56 25.39 -17.56 -14.40
N GLN A 57 24.99 -18.49 -13.52
CA GLN A 57 25.91 -19.47 -12.93
C GLN A 57 26.55 -20.35 -14.01
N LYS A 58 25.77 -20.83 -14.98
CA LYS A 58 26.25 -21.78 -16.01
C LYS A 58 27.05 -21.10 -17.12
N SER A 59 26.57 -19.96 -17.63
CA SER A 59 27.16 -19.32 -18.80
C SER A 59 28.37 -18.44 -18.45
N LYS A 60 28.37 -17.81 -17.27
CA LYS A 60 29.39 -16.84 -16.86
C LYS A 60 30.17 -17.25 -15.61
N ALA A 61 29.90 -18.42 -15.03
CA ALA A 61 30.55 -18.92 -13.81
C ALA A 61 30.50 -17.92 -12.64
N LEU A 62 29.47 -17.06 -12.60
CA LEU A 62 29.40 -15.99 -11.60
C LEU A 62 29.06 -16.57 -10.21
N PRO A 63 29.73 -16.10 -9.15
CA PRO A 63 29.35 -16.44 -7.78
C PRO A 63 28.03 -15.76 -7.41
N LEU A 64 27.28 -16.34 -6.47
CA LEU A 64 25.90 -15.89 -6.18
C LEU A 64 25.79 -14.46 -5.67
N ASN A 65 26.81 -13.95 -4.99
CA ASN A 65 26.88 -12.54 -4.60
C ASN A 65 26.96 -11.62 -5.83
N LEU A 66 27.78 -11.95 -6.82
CA LEU A 66 27.86 -11.18 -8.06
C LEU A 66 26.62 -11.39 -8.94
N ILE A 67 26.00 -12.58 -8.88
CA ILE A 67 24.69 -12.82 -9.52
C ILE A 67 23.63 -11.95 -8.87
N LYS A 68 23.65 -11.81 -7.54
CA LYS A 68 22.78 -10.88 -6.84
C LYS A 68 23.05 -9.47 -7.36
N GLU A 69 24.28 -9.00 -7.35
CA GLU A 69 24.63 -7.67 -7.88
C GLU A 69 24.38 -7.49 -9.39
N THR A 70 24.26 -8.55 -10.19
CA THR A 70 23.98 -8.41 -11.64
C THR A 70 22.51 -8.49 -11.97
N LEU A 71 21.74 -9.31 -11.24
CA LEU A 71 20.27 -9.37 -11.36
C LEU A 71 19.56 -8.26 -10.60
N PHE A 72 20.19 -7.83 -9.50
CA PHE A 72 19.67 -6.97 -8.47
C PHE A 72 20.69 -5.88 -8.15
N SER A 73 21.27 -5.27 -9.18
CA SER A 73 22.38 -4.31 -9.04
C SER A 73 22.14 -3.24 -7.99
N ASN A 74 23.12 -3.10 -7.08
CA ASN A 74 23.17 -2.19 -5.93
C ASN A 74 23.23 -0.70 -6.34
N ASN A 75 22.34 -0.29 -7.24
CA ASN A 75 22.37 1.02 -7.87
C ASN A 75 21.49 2.03 -7.14
N LEU A 76 20.55 1.61 -6.27
CA LEU A 76 19.68 2.56 -5.57
C LEU A 76 20.45 3.46 -4.61
N ASN A 77 21.40 2.92 -3.85
CA ASN A 77 22.23 3.70 -2.91
C ASN A 77 23.17 4.69 -3.62
N GLN A 78 23.46 4.46 -4.90
CA GLN A 78 24.27 5.36 -5.72
C GLN A 78 23.41 6.33 -6.54
N GLN A 79 22.09 6.15 -6.53
CA GLN A 79 21.14 6.99 -7.24
C GLN A 79 20.63 8.11 -6.32
N ASN A 80 20.54 9.31 -6.89
CA ASN A 80 19.76 10.38 -6.29
C ASN A 80 18.27 10.13 -6.61
N VAL A 81 17.57 9.50 -5.68
CA VAL A 81 16.16 9.12 -5.82
C VAL A 81 15.28 10.26 -5.36
N LEU A 82 14.40 10.74 -6.25
CA LEU A 82 13.35 11.68 -5.91
C LEU A 82 12.02 10.94 -5.76
N LEU A 83 11.45 11.00 -4.56
CA LEU A 83 10.13 10.46 -4.26
C LEU A 83 9.08 11.56 -4.34
N LEU A 84 8.11 11.38 -5.24
CA LEU A 84 7.02 12.30 -5.48
C LEU A 84 5.69 11.68 -5.05
N THR A 85 4.84 12.49 -4.44
CA THR A 85 3.43 12.16 -4.17
C THR A 85 2.54 13.36 -4.46
N ASP A 86 1.24 13.15 -4.63
CA ASP A 86 0.26 14.24 -4.72
C ASP A 86 -0.31 14.64 -3.36
N SER A 87 -0.83 15.87 -3.28
CA SER A 87 -1.51 16.40 -2.09
C SER A 87 -2.84 15.71 -1.78
N PHE A 88 -3.45 15.03 -2.74
CA PHE A 88 -4.73 14.32 -2.56
C PHE A 88 -4.55 13.08 -1.67
N SER A 89 -3.51 12.30 -1.92
CA SER A 89 -3.20 11.03 -1.25
C SER A 89 -2.63 11.22 0.14
N GLN A 90 -2.18 12.43 0.47
CA GLN A 90 -1.38 12.73 1.67
C GLN A 90 -1.96 13.84 2.53
N LYS A 91 -3.18 14.30 2.21
CA LYS A 91 -3.84 15.39 2.91
C LYS A 91 -3.82 15.09 4.40
N ASN A 92 -3.46 16.08 5.20
CA ASN A 92 -3.68 16.07 6.65
C ASN A 92 -2.84 15.07 7.47
N LEU A 93 -1.73 14.56 6.94
CA LEU A 93 -0.83 13.65 7.66
C LEU A 93 0.60 14.21 7.72
N PRO A 94 1.35 13.93 8.80
CA PRO A 94 2.75 14.30 8.86
C PRO A 94 3.56 13.40 7.91
N LEU A 95 4.14 14.01 6.89
CA LEU A 95 4.91 13.30 5.86
C LEU A 95 6.39 13.31 6.18
N SER A 96 7.08 12.24 5.81
CA SER A 96 8.55 12.20 5.80
C SER A 96 9.12 13.39 5.02
N SER A 97 10.15 14.03 5.55
CA SER A 97 10.83 15.17 4.90
C SER A 97 11.49 14.81 3.57
N GLN A 98 11.65 13.52 3.29
CA GLN A 98 12.19 12.99 2.04
C GLN A 98 11.16 12.97 0.90
N LEU A 99 9.86 13.06 1.22
CA LEU A 99 8.78 13.08 0.22
C LEU A 99 8.55 14.50 -0.29
N THR A 100 8.57 14.66 -1.61
CA THR A 100 8.15 15.90 -2.25
C THR A 100 6.69 15.79 -2.67
N ILE A 101 5.87 16.75 -2.23
CA ILE A 101 4.43 16.76 -2.49
C ILE A 101 4.14 17.72 -3.63
N ILE A 102 3.50 17.22 -4.67
CA ILE A 102 2.97 18.01 -5.78
C ILE A 102 1.64 18.61 -5.31
N PRO A 103 1.52 19.94 -5.19
CA PRO A 103 0.25 20.58 -4.89
C PRO A 103 -0.65 20.43 -6.11
N LEU A 104 -1.76 19.70 -5.97
CA LEU A 104 -2.76 19.52 -7.02
C LEU A 104 -4.09 20.14 -6.59
N ASP A 105 -4.73 20.82 -7.52
CA ASP A 105 -6.09 21.29 -7.37
C ASP A 105 -7.06 20.25 -7.95
N GLU A 106 -7.83 19.63 -7.07
CA GLU A 106 -8.80 18.58 -7.38
C GLU A 106 -9.98 19.08 -8.21
N THR A 107 -10.24 20.40 -8.23
CA THR A 107 -11.33 20.99 -9.00
C THR A 107 -11.00 21.17 -10.48
N LEU A 108 -9.73 21.07 -10.84
CA LEU A 108 -9.25 21.23 -12.20
C LEU A 108 -9.52 19.99 -13.06
N ASN A 109 -9.69 20.21 -14.37
CA ASN A 109 -9.82 19.11 -15.31
C ASN A 109 -8.46 18.41 -15.56
N THR A 110 -8.51 17.22 -16.18
CA THR A 110 -7.31 16.40 -16.46
C THR A 110 -6.21 17.15 -17.20
N SER A 111 -6.56 17.98 -18.20
CA SER A 111 -5.56 18.72 -18.98
C SER A 111 -4.85 19.78 -18.14
N GLN A 112 -5.57 20.46 -17.26
CA GLN A 112 -5.03 21.46 -16.36
C GLN A 112 -4.16 20.80 -15.28
N GLN A 113 -4.60 19.67 -14.72
CA GLN A 113 -3.81 18.89 -13.77
C GLN A 113 -2.51 18.37 -14.39
N SER A 114 -2.55 17.82 -15.61
CA SER A 114 -1.34 17.42 -16.34
C SER A 114 -0.35 18.57 -16.50
N LYS A 115 -0.84 19.78 -16.81
CA LYS A 115 0.01 20.96 -16.92
C LYS A 115 0.65 21.31 -15.57
N GLN A 116 -0.13 21.35 -14.50
CA GLN A 116 0.35 21.63 -13.15
C GLN A 116 1.43 20.65 -12.71
N ILE A 117 1.25 19.34 -12.97
CA ILE A 117 2.25 18.33 -12.63
C ILE A 117 3.53 18.53 -13.45
N ASN A 118 3.41 18.77 -14.76
CA ASN A 118 4.56 19.00 -15.64
C ASN A 118 5.34 20.25 -15.21
N ASP A 119 4.65 21.36 -14.98
CA ASP A 119 5.25 22.62 -14.53
C ASP A 119 5.97 22.42 -13.19
N PHE A 120 5.40 21.65 -12.26
CA PHE A 120 6.05 21.33 -11.00
C PHE A 120 7.33 20.53 -11.21
N ILE A 121 7.29 19.45 -11.99
CA ILE A 121 8.44 18.57 -12.26
C ILE A 121 9.58 19.34 -12.96
N GLN A 122 9.27 20.22 -13.91
CA GLN A 122 10.27 21.03 -14.62
C GLN A 122 10.96 22.06 -13.72
N ASN A 123 10.28 22.52 -12.67
CA ASN A 123 10.82 23.50 -11.72
C ASN A 123 11.65 22.86 -10.59
N ILE A 124 11.76 21.53 -10.55
CA ILE A 124 12.58 20.83 -9.55
C ILE A 124 14.04 21.16 -9.82
N LYS A 125 14.69 21.83 -8.85
CA LYS A 125 16.10 22.26 -8.95
C LYS A 125 17.11 21.13 -8.82
N ILE A 126 16.65 19.96 -8.39
CA ILE A 126 17.46 18.75 -8.21
C ILE A 126 17.46 18.01 -9.56
N ASP A 127 18.60 17.44 -9.94
CA ASP A 127 18.69 16.54 -11.11
C ASP A 127 18.73 15.08 -10.61
N PRO A 128 17.57 14.44 -10.37
CA PRO A 128 17.51 13.09 -9.82
C PRO A 128 17.81 12.05 -10.88
N THR A 129 18.64 11.06 -10.57
CA THR A 129 18.90 9.94 -11.48
C THR A 129 17.68 9.01 -11.64
N LEU A 130 16.80 9.00 -10.64
CA LEU A 130 15.60 8.17 -10.57
C LEU A 130 14.44 8.97 -9.97
N ILE A 131 13.28 8.94 -10.62
CA ILE A 131 12.05 9.52 -10.10
C ILE A 131 11.03 8.41 -9.82
N ILE A 132 10.54 8.33 -8.60
CA ILE A 132 9.45 7.43 -8.23
C ILE A 132 8.27 8.28 -7.80
N CYS A 133 7.14 8.10 -8.47
CA CYS A 133 5.93 8.84 -8.16
C CYS A 133 4.81 7.91 -7.73
N PHE A 134 4.28 8.16 -6.54
CA PHE A 134 3.06 7.57 -6.02
C PHE A 134 1.91 8.56 -6.19
N PHE A 135 0.76 8.09 -6.66
CA PHE A 135 -0.40 8.96 -6.81
C PHE A 135 -1.69 8.16 -6.77
N HIS A 136 -2.81 8.80 -6.46
CA HIS A 136 -4.10 8.10 -6.47
C HIS A 136 -4.55 7.75 -7.90
N GLU A 137 -5.12 6.56 -8.11
CA GLU A 137 -5.48 6.06 -9.46
C GLU A 137 -6.39 7.00 -10.25
N SER A 138 -7.24 7.80 -9.59
CA SER A 138 -8.07 8.83 -10.26
C SER A 138 -7.25 9.82 -11.10
N LEU A 139 -5.99 10.05 -10.75
CA LEU A 139 -5.06 10.95 -11.45
C LEU A 139 -4.26 10.26 -12.55
N ALA A 140 -4.43 8.96 -12.80
CA ALA A 140 -3.63 8.21 -13.77
C ALA A 140 -3.60 8.84 -15.17
N LYS A 141 -4.73 9.41 -15.63
CA LYS A 141 -4.79 10.14 -16.90
C LYS A 141 -3.94 11.41 -16.87
N SER A 142 -3.96 12.14 -15.75
CA SER A 142 -3.18 13.36 -15.54
C SER A 142 -1.68 13.06 -15.55
N TYR A 143 -1.28 11.94 -14.93
CA TYR A 143 0.12 11.48 -14.87
C TYR A 143 0.61 10.83 -16.17
N ALA A 144 -0.26 10.22 -16.97
CA ALA A 144 0.14 9.59 -18.23
C ALA A 144 0.83 10.57 -19.20
N ALA A 145 0.45 11.85 -19.18
CA ALA A 145 1.04 12.89 -20.02
C ALA A 145 2.49 13.24 -19.67
N ILE A 146 2.92 12.95 -18.43
CA ILE A 146 4.26 13.27 -17.92
C ILE A 146 5.34 12.43 -18.62
N SER A 147 4.99 11.20 -19.02
CA SER A 147 5.88 10.27 -19.72
C SER A 147 6.57 10.85 -20.97
N LYS A 148 5.97 11.87 -21.59
CA LYS A 148 6.49 12.55 -22.79
C LYS A 148 7.51 13.64 -22.49
N ASN A 149 7.51 14.17 -21.27
CA ASN A 149 8.20 15.41 -20.89
C ASN A 149 9.28 15.23 -19.83
N LEU A 150 9.39 14.04 -19.24
CA LEU A 150 10.49 13.71 -18.33
C LEU A 150 11.80 13.58 -19.13
N PRO A 151 12.92 14.11 -18.61
CA PRO A 151 14.24 13.91 -19.20
C PRO A 151 14.58 12.41 -19.30
N LYS A 152 15.71 12.05 -19.93
CA LYS A 152 16.21 10.67 -20.13
C LYS A 152 16.41 9.84 -18.83
N ASN A 153 15.94 10.32 -17.69
CA ASN A 153 16.06 9.73 -16.37
C ASN A 153 15.04 8.60 -16.24
N THR A 154 15.37 7.57 -15.47
CA THR A 154 14.44 6.45 -15.25
C THR A 154 13.33 6.94 -14.33
N TYR A 155 12.07 6.71 -14.70
CA TYR A 155 10.94 7.07 -13.85
C TYR A 155 9.97 5.91 -13.67
N PHE A 156 9.32 5.85 -12.51
CA PHE A 156 8.28 4.88 -12.20
C PHE A 156 7.05 5.55 -11.63
N LEU A 157 5.89 5.13 -12.15
CA LEU A 157 4.58 5.64 -11.79
C LEU A 157 3.81 4.52 -11.08
N TYR A 158 3.41 4.77 -9.84
CA TYR A 158 2.64 3.85 -9.02
C TYR A 158 1.26 4.44 -8.72
N PRO A 159 0.25 4.11 -9.53
CA PRO A 159 -1.14 4.43 -9.20
C PRO A 159 -1.57 3.58 -8.00
N LEU A 160 -2.01 4.25 -6.93
CA LEU A 160 -2.50 3.64 -5.72
C LEU A 160 -4.03 3.71 -5.71
N LYS A 161 -4.68 2.55 -5.53
CA LYS A 161 -6.14 2.42 -5.60
C LYS A 161 -6.84 2.52 -4.25
N HIS A 162 -6.07 2.42 -3.17
CA HIS A 162 -6.66 2.38 -1.83
C HIS A 162 -7.22 3.75 -1.46
N TYR A 163 -8.34 3.72 -0.74
CA TYR A 163 -8.87 4.85 0.00
C TYR A 163 -8.49 4.73 1.48
N GLY A 164 -8.65 5.83 2.21
CA GLY A 164 -8.18 5.94 3.60
C GLY A 164 -6.68 6.19 3.65
N MET A 165 -5.98 5.55 4.60
CA MET A 165 -4.59 5.91 4.93
C MET A 165 -3.54 4.91 4.46
N THR A 166 -3.94 3.85 3.73
CA THR A 166 -3.01 2.87 3.16
C THR A 166 -2.06 3.51 2.16
N ASN A 167 -2.54 4.44 1.31
CA ASN A 167 -1.66 5.13 0.35
C ASN A 167 -0.55 5.90 1.07
N TYR A 168 -0.91 6.65 2.12
CA TYR A 168 0.05 7.30 2.99
C TYR A 168 1.05 6.31 3.58
N MET A 169 0.59 5.21 4.18
CA MET A 169 1.47 4.22 4.78
C MET A 169 2.47 3.64 3.78
N ILE A 170 2.03 3.31 2.56
CA ILE A 170 2.91 2.83 1.49
C ILE A 170 3.98 3.87 1.18
N THR A 171 3.58 5.12 0.94
CA THR A 171 4.52 6.18 0.58
C THR A 171 5.50 6.53 1.69
N ASP A 172 5.03 6.60 2.94
CA ASP A 172 5.86 6.95 4.09
C ASP A 172 6.84 5.82 4.43
N TYR A 173 6.37 4.56 4.38
CA TYR A 173 7.24 3.41 4.55
C TYR A 173 8.37 3.42 3.53
N ILE A 174 8.04 3.58 2.24
CA ILE A 174 9.06 3.57 1.17
C ILE A 174 10.02 4.75 1.32
N ALA A 175 9.54 5.93 1.68
CA ALA A 175 10.40 7.07 1.95
C ALA A 175 11.42 6.75 3.04
N ASN A 176 10.93 6.31 4.21
CA ASN A 176 11.80 6.07 5.37
C ASN A 176 12.75 4.86 5.19
N HIS A 177 12.46 3.96 4.25
CA HIS A 177 13.25 2.74 4.00
C HIS A 177 13.96 2.72 2.64
N ILE A 178 13.95 3.81 1.87
CA ILE A 178 14.47 3.81 0.49
C ILE A 178 15.92 3.31 0.39
N HIS A 179 16.76 3.69 1.37
CA HIS A 179 18.18 3.32 1.46
C HIS A 179 18.42 1.86 1.89
N THR A 180 17.38 1.17 2.37
CA THR A 180 17.49 -0.24 2.78
C THR A 180 17.36 -1.20 1.61
N PHE A 181 16.76 -0.75 0.50
CA PHE A 181 16.59 -1.57 -0.69
C PHE A 181 17.88 -1.62 -1.50
N SER A 182 18.26 -2.83 -1.90
CA SER A 182 19.48 -3.04 -2.66
C SER A 182 19.35 -2.45 -4.07
N ASN A 183 18.18 -2.64 -4.70
CA ASN A 183 17.98 -2.36 -6.13
C ASN A 183 16.51 -2.06 -6.47
N LEU A 184 16.30 -1.55 -7.68
CA LEU A 184 14.98 -1.21 -8.21
C LEU A 184 14.02 -2.41 -8.23
N THR A 185 14.47 -3.59 -8.64
CA THR A 185 13.61 -4.78 -8.70
C THR A 185 13.09 -5.16 -7.32
N GLU A 186 13.94 -5.16 -6.30
CA GLU A 186 13.54 -5.40 -4.91
C GLU A 186 12.50 -4.36 -4.45
N LEU A 187 12.77 -3.07 -4.70
CA LEU A 187 11.86 -1.98 -4.37
C LEU A 187 10.50 -2.14 -5.07
N HIS A 188 10.49 -2.44 -6.37
CA HIS A 188 9.28 -2.71 -7.15
C HIS A 188 8.42 -3.82 -6.54
N LEU A 189 9.06 -4.91 -6.14
CA LEU A 189 8.36 -6.07 -5.59
C LEU A 189 7.75 -5.76 -4.22
N VAL A 190 8.46 -5.01 -3.38
CA VAL A 190 7.94 -4.57 -2.07
C VAL A 190 6.76 -3.62 -2.25
N ILE A 191 6.89 -2.61 -3.13
CA ILE A 191 5.79 -1.68 -3.44
C ILE A 191 4.58 -2.44 -3.96
N ASN A 192 4.76 -3.31 -4.96
CA ASN A 192 3.66 -4.08 -5.53
C ASN A 192 3.00 -5.01 -4.51
N ARG A 193 3.78 -5.57 -3.57
CA ARG A 193 3.23 -6.37 -2.48
C ARG A 193 2.34 -5.52 -1.57
N PHE A 194 2.81 -4.35 -1.14
CA PHE A 194 2.00 -3.44 -0.32
C PHE A 194 0.77 -2.94 -1.07
N ILE A 195 0.88 -2.66 -2.37
CA ILE A 195 -0.28 -2.30 -3.17
C ILE A 195 -1.26 -3.46 -3.24
N THR A 196 -0.80 -4.70 -3.42
CA THR A 196 -1.69 -5.85 -3.60
C THR A 196 -2.37 -6.27 -2.30
N LEU A 197 -1.65 -6.19 -1.18
CA LEU A 197 -2.10 -6.72 0.11
C LEU A 197 -2.58 -5.63 1.07
N GLY A 198 -2.24 -4.38 0.84
CA GLY A 198 -2.67 -3.28 1.69
C GLY A 198 -4.18 -3.16 1.74
N PHE A 199 -4.69 -2.75 2.91
CA PHE A 199 -6.11 -2.40 3.05
C PHE A 199 -6.32 -1.36 4.15
N SER A 200 -7.49 -0.75 4.14
CA SER A 200 -7.94 0.21 5.14
C SER A 200 -9.38 -0.10 5.52
N LEU A 201 -9.65 -0.16 6.83
CA LEU A 201 -10.99 -0.11 7.38
C LEU A 201 -11.30 1.31 7.84
N CYS A 202 -12.39 1.88 7.35
CA CYS A 202 -12.91 3.17 7.80
C CYS A 202 -14.08 2.96 8.75
N LEU A 203 -13.92 3.45 9.98
CA LEU A 203 -14.94 3.49 11.02
C LEU A 203 -15.49 4.91 11.04
N LEU A 204 -16.65 5.09 10.40
CA LEU A 204 -17.27 6.39 10.25
C LEU A 204 -18.42 6.55 11.24
N ASP A 205 -18.40 7.63 12.03
CA ASP A 205 -19.36 7.87 13.11
C ASP A 205 -20.73 8.41 12.67
N CYS A 206 -20.92 8.78 11.41
CA CYS A 206 -22.21 9.20 10.90
C CYS A 206 -22.24 9.20 9.37
N LEU A 207 -23.32 8.69 8.80
CA LEU A 207 -23.60 8.75 7.37
C LEU A 207 -24.23 10.07 6.92
N ASP A 208 -24.84 10.84 7.83
CA ASP A 208 -25.61 12.05 7.49
C ASP A 208 -24.78 13.08 6.71
N THR A 209 -23.48 13.15 6.97
CA THR A 209 -22.59 14.10 6.29
C THR A 209 -22.28 13.72 4.84
N TYR A 210 -22.41 12.45 4.49
CA TYR A 210 -22.14 11.93 3.15
C TYR A 210 -23.41 11.65 2.37
N ILE A 211 -24.50 11.35 3.06
CA ILE A 211 -25.80 11.15 2.45
C ILE A 211 -26.56 12.46 2.50
N THR A 212 -26.56 13.20 1.39
CA THR A 212 -27.46 14.33 1.17
C THR A 212 -28.86 13.81 0.87
N ILE A 213 -29.56 13.28 1.88
CA ILE A 213 -31.02 13.15 1.77
C ILE A 213 -31.54 14.58 1.79
N LYS A 214 -31.94 15.09 0.63
CA LYS A 214 -32.86 16.24 0.59
C LYS A 214 -34.02 15.89 1.52
N ASP A 215 -34.37 16.77 2.45
CA ASP A 215 -35.51 16.65 3.39
C ASP A 215 -36.89 16.42 2.71
N THR A 216 -36.89 16.16 1.41
CA THR A 216 -38.02 16.00 0.50
C THR A 216 -38.70 14.63 0.58
N ILE A 217 -38.12 13.61 1.22
CA ILE A 217 -38.78 12.29 1.31
C ILE A 217 -39.72 12.24 2.53
N GLN A 218 -40.88 12.88 2.41
CA GLN A 218 -42.01 12.70 3.32
C GLN A 218 -42.78 11.41 2.97
N HIS A 219 -42.13 10.25 3.08
CA HIS A 219 -42.83 8.96 3.02
C HIS A 219 -43.12 8.45 4.44
N PRO A 220 -44.30 7.86 4.69
CA PRO A 220 -44.65 7.28 5.99
C PRO A 220 -43.71 6.13 6.40
N HIS A 221 -43.03 5.50 5.44
CA HIS A 221 -42.03 4.46 5.63
C HIS A 221 -40.62 4.95 5.29
N ASN A 222 -40.15 6.03 5.92
CA ASN A 222 -38.78 6.52 5.74
C ASN A 222 -37.77 5.59 6.46
N PHE A 223 -37.35 4.52 5.77
CA PHE A 223 -36.35 3.55 6.26
C PHE A 223 -34.93 4.12 6.36
N VAL A 224 -34.67 5.33 5.86
CA VAL A 224 -33.34 5.94 5.90
C VAL A 224 -33.01 6.45 7.31
N LYS A 225 -34.00 7.02 8.01
CA LYS A 225 -33.82 7.60 9.34
C LYS A 225 -33.38 6.59 10.42
N PRO A 226 -33.84 5.32 10.40
CA PRO A 226 -33.26 4.27 11.25
C PRO A 226 -31.83 3.88 10.87
N ILE A 227 -31.47 3.88 9.59
CA ILE A 227 -30.14 3.47 9.09
C ILE A 227 -29.06 4.46 9.53
N THR A 228 -29.36 5.76 9.55
CA THR A 228 -28.40 6.80 9.99
C THR A 228 -28.04 6.73 11.46
N LYS A 229 -28.75 5.92 12.27
CA LYS A 229 -28.38 5.62 13.65
C LYS A 229 -27.23 4.61 13.78
N PHE A 230 -26.85 3.95 12.69
CA PHE A 230 -25.75 3.00 12.65
C PHE A 230 -24.52 3.60 11.98
N PHE A 231 -23.37 3.17 12.45
CA PHE A 231 -22.06 3.58 11.99
C PHE A 231 -21.51 2.55 11.01
N PRO A 232 -21.23 2.93 9.75
CA PRO A 232 -20.74 1.99 8.75
C PRO A 232 -19.26 1.67 9.00
N LEU A 233 -18.93 0.38 8.89
CA LEU A 233 -17.58 -0.11 8.76
C LEU A 233 -17.32 -0.34 7.26
N LEU A 234 -16.46 0.48 6.67
CA LEU A 234 -16.11 0.40 5.25
C LEU A 234 -14.74 -0.26 5.08
N LEU A 235 -14.56 -1.02 4.01
CA LEU A 235 -13.28 -1.58 3.58
C LEU A 235 -12.88 -0.97 2.25
N SER A 236 -11.61 -0.61 2.13
CA SER A 236 -10.95 -0.37 0.85
C SER A 236 -9.68 -1.21 0.75
N ASN A 237 -9.52 -1.90 -0.36
CA ASN A 237 -8.29 -2.58 -0.76
C ASN A 237 -8.02 -2.31 -2.25
N ASN A 238 -7.01 -2.95 -2.84
CA ASN A 238 -6.64 -2.75 -4.25
C ASN A 238 -7.68 -3.27 -5.27
N GLU A 239 -8.66 -4.07 -4.84
CA GLU A 239 -9.65 -4.71 -5.72
C GLU A 239 -11.06 -4.13 -5.55
N THR A 240 -11.40 -3.66 -4.35
CA THR A 240 -12.78 -3.38 -3.95
C THR A 240 -12.87 -2.29 -2.89
N GLU A 241 -13.91 -1.45 -3.00
CA GLU A 241 -14.47 -0.66 -1.91
C GLU A 241 -15.86 -1.17 -1.56
N LEU A 242 -16.10 -1.52 -0.30
CA LEU A 242 -17.39 -2.05 0.12
C LEU A 242 -17.73 -1.75 1.58
N VAL A 243 -19.03 -1.77 1.88
CA VAL A 243 -19.54 -1.72 3.25
C VAL A 243 -19.44 -3.13 3.84
N MET A 244 -18.64 -3.30 4.90
CA MET A 244 -18.48 -4.57 5.59
C MET A 244 -19.64 -4.85 6.53
N ASP A 245 -20.02 -3.84 7.32
CA ASP A 245 -21.04 -3.98 8.36
C ASP A 245 -21.57 -2.61 8.83
N PHE A 246 -22.65 -2.63 9.61
CA PHE A 246 -23.22 -1.49 10.31
C PHE A 246 -23.20 -1.76 11.82
N LYS A 247 -22.51 -0.91 12.59
CA LYS A 247 -22.43 -1.04 14.05
C LYS A 247 -23.25 0.02 14.75
N ALA A 248 -23.95 -0.35 15.82
CA ALA A 248 -24.66 0.63 16.66
C ALA A 248 -23.68 1.48 17.51
N ASP A 249 -22.53 0.89 17.88
CA ASP A 249 -21.49 1.55 18.68
C ASP A 249 -20.15 0.82 18.47
N PHE A 250 -19.15 1.51 17.93
CA PHE A 250 -17.82 0.92 17.72
C PHE A 250 -17.13 0.56 19.04
N SER A 251 -17.37 1.31 20.12
CA SER A 251 -16.74 1.08 21.43
C SER A 251 -17.18 -0.25 22.04
N LYS A 252 -18.40 -0.70 21.71
CA LYS A 252 -18.94 -2.00 22.13
C LYS A 252 -18.63 -3.13 21.15
N SER A 253 -18.18 -2.80 19.93
CA SER A 253 -17.97 -3.76 18.83
C SER A 253 -16.49 -4.01 18.54
N ILE A 254 -15.58 -3.62 19.44
CA ILE A 254 -14.12 -3.68 19.22
C ILE A 254 -13.65 -5.09 18.88
N GLU A 255 -14.15 -6.10 19.60
CA GLU A 255 -13.78 -7.50 19.35
C GLU A 255 -14.17 -7.95 17.95
N GLU A 256 -15.39 -7.65 17.51
CA GLU A 256 -15.87 -7.98 16.16
C GLU A 256 -15.08 -7.25 15.06
N ILE A 257 -14.70 -6.00 15.30
CA ILE A 257 -13.84 -5.23 14.38
C ILE A 257 -12.46 -5.88 14.26
N VAL A 258 -11.85 -6.27 15.38
CA VAL A 258 -10.53 -6.93 15.37
C VAL A 258 -10.60 -8.33 14.76
N LEU A 259 -11.67 -9.09 14.98
CA LEU A 259 -11.89 -10.37 14.30
C LEU A 259 -12.07 -10.18 12.79
N THR A 260 -12.71 -9.08 12.37
CA THR A 260 -12.80 -8.71 10.95
C THR A 260 -11.40 -8.44 10.37
N ILE A 261 -10.54 -7.73 11.11
CA ILE A 261 -9.15 -7.50 10.72
C ILE A 261 -8.39 -8.83 10.61
N ASP A 262 -8.49 -9.72 11.60
CA ASP A 262 -7.81 -11.01 11.55
C ASP A 262 -8.28 -11.84 10.35
N MET A 263 -9.59 -11.84 10.05
CA MET A 263 -10.13 -12.50 8.86
C MET A 263 -9.51 -11.95 7.55
N LEU A 264 -9.37 -10.63 7.43
CA LEU A 264 -8.74 -9.99 6.26
C LEU A 264 -7.26 -10.35 6.16
N LEU A 265 -6.53 -10.30 7.28
CA LEU A 265 -5.13 -10.71 7.36
C LEU A 265 -4.96 -12.20 7.00
N GLN A 266 -5.88 -13.06 7.42
CA GLN A 266 -5.89 -14.48 7.07
C GLN A 266 -6.09 -14.70 5.56
N LYS A 267 -7.02 -13.96 4.92
CA LYS A 267 -7.20 -14.02 3.45
C LYS A 267 -5.92 -13.63 2.70
N GLN A 268 -5.14 -12.72 3.28
CA GLN A 268 -3.85 -12.29 2.77
C GLN A 268 -2.69 -13.12 3.33
N LYS A 269 -2.96 -14.26 3.98
CA LYS A 269 -1.97 -15.19 4.53
C LYS A 269 -0.95 -14.55 5.49
N ARG A 270 -1.35 -13.46 6.14
CA ARG A 270 -0.60 -12.75 7.18
C ARG A 270 0.82 -12.33 6.75
N TYR A 271 1.02 -11.93 5.49
CA TYR A 271 2.31 -11.37 5.05
C TYR A 271 2.58 -9.96 5.59
N ILE A 272 1.51 -9.30 6.02
CA ILE A 272 1.44 -7.89 6.39
C ILE A 272 2.08 -7.68 7.76
N GLN A 273 2.86 -6.60 7.88
CA GLN A 273 3.79 -6.42 9.00
C GLN A 273 3.47 -5.18 9.84
N GLU A 274 2.75 -4.20 9.30
CA GLU A 274 2.57 -2.93 9.99
C GLU A 274 1.14 -2.38 9.86
N ALA A 275 0.51 -2.11 11.00
CA ALA A 275 -0.78 -1.44 11.11
C ALA A 275 -0.59 -0.03 11.69
N CYS A 276 -1.36 0.93 11.19
CA CYS A 276 -1.53 2.22 11.84
C CYS A 276 -3.01 2.56 11.95
N ILE A 277 -3.42 3.00 13.14
CA ILE A 277 -4.76 3.50 13.40
C ILE A 277 -4.73 5.02 13.41
N PHE A 278 -5.35 5.62 12.40
CA PHE A 278 -5.49 7.06 12.25
C PHE A 278 -6.80 7.52 12.88
N TYR A 279 -6.78 8.61 13.65
CA TYR A 279 -7.96 9.16 14.30
C TYR A 279 -8.06 10.67 14.07
N SER A 280 -9.29 11.18 13.84
CA SER A 280 -9.48 12.63 13.63
C SER A 280 -9.68 13.43 14.93
N HIS A 281 -10.34 12.87 15.94
CA HIS A 281 -10.73 13.61 17.16
C HIS A 281 -10.09 13.02 18.42
N SER A 282 -10.70 11.97 18.96
CA SER A 282 -10.26 11.28 20.19
C SER A 282 -9.51 10.00 19.85
N ASN A 283 -8.43 9.71 20.56
CA ASN A 283 -7.66 8.47 20.41
C ASN A 283 -8.19 7.31 21.27
N VAL A 284 -9.30 7.49 22.00
CA VAL A 284 -9.83 6.47 22.92
C VAL A 284 -10.18 5.18 22.18
N LEU A 285 -10.94 5.28 21.08
CA LEU A 285 -11.30 4.12 20.27
C LEU A 285 -10.06 3.50 19.61
N ALA A 286 -9.16 4.32 19.07
CA ALA A 286 -7.91 3.86 18.46
C ALA A 286 -7.04 3.05 19.43
N ASN A 287 -6.86 3.54 20.67
CA ASN A 287 -6.12 2.83 21.71
C ASN A 287 -6.78 1.50 22.09
N ALA A 288 -8.11 1.48 22.23
CA ALA A 288 -8.84 0.28 22.58
C ALA A 288 -8.74 -0.79 21.47
N ILE A 289 -8.84 -0.39 20.20
CA ILE A 289 -8.64 -1.26 19.04
C ILE A 289 -7.20 -1.76 18.99
N LYS A 290 -6.19 -0.89 19.14
CA LYS A 290 -4.76 -1.29 19.17
C LYS A 290 -4.49 -2.35 20.23
N ASN A 291 -4.99 -2.15 21.45
CA ASN A 291 -4.79 -3.09 22.56
C ASN A 291 -5.44 -4.45 22.29
N LYS A 292 -6.64 -4.47 21.68
CA LYS A 292 -7.31 -5.71 21.32
C LYS A 292 -6.64 -6.38 20.11
N LEU A 293 -6.18 -5.61 19.13
CA LEU A 293 -5.47 -6.09 17.96
C LEU A 293 -4.16 -6.79 18.34
N SER A 294 -3.36 -6.21 19.25
CA SER A 294 -2.13 -6.86 19.72
C SER A 294 -2.38 -8.17 20.47
N SER A 295 -3.55 -8.32 21.12
CA SER A 295 -3.93 -9.57 21.80
C SER A 295 -4.33 -10.70 20.84
N ILE A 296 -5.04 -10.37 19.74
CA ILE A 296 -5.55 -11.36 18.77
C ILE A 296 -4.53 -11.63 17.66
N CYS A 297 -3.81 -10.59 17.24
CA CYS A 297 -2.83 -10.61 16.15
C CYS A 297 -1.44 -10.19 16.67
N PRO A 298 -0.76 -11.01 17.48
CA PRO A 298 0.47 -10.62 18.18
C PRO A 298 1.66 -10.30 17.26
N ASN A 299 1.61 -10.75 16.01
CA ASN A 299 2.66 -10.49 15.02
C ASN A 299 2.46 -9.19 14.23
N VAL A 300 1.35 -8.48 14.44
CA VAL A 300 1.07 -7.20 13.77
C VAL A 300 1.56 -6.08 14.67
N THR A 301 2.57 -5.32 14.23
CA THR A 301 2.94 -4.09 14.92
C THR A 301 1.86 -3.05 14.66
N CYS A 302 1.44 -2.30 15.69
CA CYS A 302 0.37 -1.33 15.57
C CYS A 302 0.74 0.02 16.20
N SER A 303 0.78 1.06 15.37
CA SER A 303 0.94 2.46 15.78
C SER A 303 -0.41 3.20 15.73
N ILE A 304 -0.45 4.40 16.32
CA ILE A 304 -1.63 5.27 16.32
C ILE A 304 -1.16 6.68 15.93
N GLN A 305 -1.94 7.36 15.09
CA GLN A 305 -1.58 8.66 14.55
C GLN A 305 -2.78 9.59 14.41
N LYS A 306 -2.61 10.87 14.71
CA LYS A 306 -3.68 11.86 14.55
C LYS A 306 -3.73 12.37 13.11
N ILE A 307 -4.95 12.52 12.58
CA ILE A 307 -5.21 13.22 11.32
C ILE A 307 -5.29 14.71 11.63
N ASN A 308 -4.42 15.51 11.03
CA ASN A 308 -4.41 16.96 11.18
C ASN A 308 -5.59 17.57 10.40
N ASP A 309 -6.15 18.71 10.82
CA ASP A 309 -7.06 19.51 9.98
C ASP A 309 -8.19 18.74 9.25
N TRP A 310 -8.80 17.74 9.94
CA TRP A 310 -9.86 16.92 9.36
C TRP A 310 -11.01 17.78 8.84
N SER A 311 -11.33 17.64 7.55
CA SER A 311 -12.19 18.57 6.82
C SER A 311 -13.66 18.58 7.28
N TYR A 312 -14.08 17.58 8.06
CA TYR A 312 -15.45 17.45 8.57
C TYR A 312 -15.48 17.50 10.11
N PRO A 313 -15.51 18.68 10.73
CA PRO A 313 -15.37 18.83 12.19
C PRO A 313 -16.51 18.22 13.00
N LYS A 314 -17.62 17.85 12.35
CA LYS A 314 -18.77 17.20 12.98
C LYS A 314 -18.72 15.67 12.90
N ASN A 315 -17.76 15.10 12.16
CA ASN A 315 -17.68 13.67 11.91
C ASN A 315 -16.33 13.14 12.37
N GLN A 316 -16.37 12.26 13.35
CA GLN A 316 -15.23 11.47 13.78
C GLN A 316 -15.02 10.30 12.83
N VAL A 317 -13.76 10.08 12.50
CA VAL A 317 -13.35 8.96 11.67
C VAL A 317 -12.14 8.29 12.32
N ASN A 318 -12.11 6.97 12.24
CA ASN A 318 -10.92 6.20 12.48
C ASN A 318 -10.61 5.36 11.24
N PHE A 319 -9.38 5.42 10.75
CA PHE A 319 -8.91 4.51 9.71
C PHE A 319 -7.96 3.51 10.33
N ILE A 320 -8.20 2.22 10.13
CA ILE A 320 -7.28 1.15 10.51
C ILE A 320 -6.66 0.68 9.21
N SER A 321 -5.45 1.15 8.91
CA SER A 321 -4.74 0.85 7.68
C SER A 321 -3.59 -0.10 7.94
N ILE A 322 -3.38 -1.05 7.03
CA ILE A 322 -2.39 -2.11 7.19
C ILE A 322 -1.67 -2.37 5.86
N ILE A 323 -0.33 -2.55 5.89
CA ILE A 323 0.54 -2.79 4.72
C ILE A 323 1.51 -3.99 4.89
#